data_AF-A0A2V2PLN3-F1
#
_entry.id   AF-A0A2V2PLN3-F1
#
_cell.length_a   1.000
_cell.length_b   1.000
_cell.length_c   1.000
_cell.angle_alpha   90.00
_cell.angle_beta   90.00
_cell.angle_gamma   90.00
#
_symmetry.space_group_name_H-M   'P 1'
#
loop_
_entity.id
_entity.type
_entity.pdbx_description
1 polymer ?
#
loop_
_entity_poly.entity_id
_entity_poly.type
_entity_poly.pdbx_seq_one_letter_code
_entity_poly.pdbx_strand_id
1 'polypeptide(L)' 'MNTDRRVAVVTGAGSGIGRAVALALAGAGWSLALAGRR' A
#
# COMPACT_ATOMS: atom_id res chain seq x y z
N MET A 1 5.03 -22.71 4.81
CA MET A 1 5.24 -21.40 4.16
C MET A 1 3.85 -20.79 3.95
N ASN A 2 3.56 -19.65 4.57
CA ASN A 2 2.24 -19.02 4.45
C ASN A 2 2.09 -18.43 3.04
N THR A 3 1.23 -19.03 2.21
CA THR A 3 1.02 -18.67 0.79
C THR A 3 0.14 -17.43 0.63
N ASP A 4 -0.55 -16.98 1.69
CA ASP A 4 -1.51 -15.88 1.64
C ASP A 4 -0.85 -14.52 1.95
N ARG A 5 0.26 -14.20 1.27
CA ARG A 5 0.80 -12.83 1.35
C ARG A 5 -0.08 -11.91 0.49
N ARG A 6 -0.91 -11.12 1.16
CA ARG A 6 -1.74 -10.08 0.54
C ARG A 6 -0.85 -8.92 0.11
N VAL A 7 -0.79 -8.68 -1.20
CA VAL A 7 0.01 -7.61 -1.82
C VAL A 7 -0.91 -6.59 -2.47
N ALA A 8 -0.65 -5.30 -2.26
CA ALA A 8 -1.36 -4.22 -2.95
C ALA A 8 -0.39 -3.23 -3.60
N VAL A 9 -0.77 -2.73 -4.77
CA VAL A 9 -0.06 -1.66 -5.49
C VAL A 9 -0.87 -0.38 -5.33
N VAL A 10 -0.24 0.68 -4.84
CA VAL A 10 -0.91 1.98 -4.63
C VAL A 10 -0.20 3.05 -5.44
N THR A 11 -0.88 3.65 -6.41
CA THR A 11 -0.39 4.80 -7.17
C THR A 11 -0.78 6.10 -6.48
N GLY A 12 0.04 7.15 -6.64
CA GLY A 12 -0.21 8.44 -5.96
C GLY A 12 -0.07 8.35 -4.43
N ALA A 13 0.70 7.40 -3.92
CA ALA A 13 0.80 7.10 -2.49
C ALA A 13 1.52 8.19 -1.65
N GLY A 14 2.11 9.21 -2.28
CA GLY A 14 2.85 10.26 -1.58
C GLY A 14 1.98 11.32 -0.90
N SER A 15 0.71 11.48 -1.30
CA SER A 15 -0.18 12.50 -0.71
C SER A 15 -1.66 12.17 -0.87
N GLY A 16 -2.53 12.91 -0.18
CA GLY A 16 -3.99 12.81 -0.32
C GLY A 16 -4.53 11.40 -0.07
N ILE A 17 -5.48 11.00 -0.92
CA ILE A 17 -6.19 9.72 -0.79
C ILE A 17 -5.24 8.53 -0.93
N GLY A 18 -4.31 8.55 -1.88
CA GLY A 18 -3.37 7.45 -2.08
C GLY A 18 -2.53 7.17 -0.83
N ARG A 19 -2.07 8.21 -0.13
CA ARG A 19 -1.36 8.08 1.15
C ARG A 19 -2.26 7.50 2.24
N ALA A 20 -3.50 7.97 2.36
CA ALA A 20 -4.44 7.47 3.35
C ALA A 20 -4.72 5.97 3.15
N VAL A 21 -4.94 5.54 1.90
CA VAL A 21 -5.15 4.14 1.54
C VAL A 21 -3.91 3.29 1.84
N ALA A 22 -2.71 3.76 1.49
CA ALA A 22 -1.47 3.04 1.76
C ALA A 22 -1.27 2.81 3.27
N LEU A 23 -1.55 3.82 4.10
CA LEU A 23 -1.46 3.69 5.57
C LEU A 23 -2.48 2.70 6.13
N ALA A 24 -3.72 2.73 5.63
CA ALA A 24 -4.76 1.80 6.05
C ALA A 24 -4.39 0.34 5.70
N LEU A 25 -3.90 0.09 4.48
CA LEU A 25 -3.49 -1.24 4.05
C LEU A 25 -2.25 -1.74 4.80
N ALA A 26 -1.29 -0.85 5.08
CA ALA A 26 -0.13 -1.18 5.91
C ALA A 26 -0.57 -1.58 7.33
N GLY A 27 -1.49 -0.83 7.94
CA GLY A 27 -2.07 -1.16 9.24
C GLY A 27 -2.83 -2.49 9.24
N ALA A 28 -3.40 -2.88 8.10
CA ALA A 28 -4.04 -4.19 7.91
C ALA A 28 -3.05 -5.34 7.59
N GLY A 29 -1.74 -5.08 7.61
CA GLY A 29 -0.69 -6.09 7.42
C GLY A 29 -0.47 -6.50 5.97
N TRP A 30 -0.78 -5.64 5.01
CA TRP A 30 -0.48 -5.88 3.60
C TRP A 30 0.97 -5.56 3.27
N SER A 31 1.54 -6.34 2.34
CA SER A 31 2.77 -5.95 1.65
C SER A 31 2.42 -4.95 0.54
N LEU A 32 3.10 -3.81 0.49
CA LEU A 32 2.75 -2.71 -0.41
C LEU A 32 3.85 -2.39 -1.41
N ALA A 33 3.45 -2.17 -2.67
CA ALA A 33 4.27 -1.50 -3.68
C ALA A 33 3.69 -0.11 -3.93
N LEU A 34 4.46 0.93 -3.63
CA LEU A 34 4.01 2.32 -3.74
C LEU A 34 4.60 2.95 -5.00
N ALA A 35 3.75 3.49 -5.87
CA ALA A 35 4.16 4.19 -7.08
C ALA A 35 3.79 5.67 -6.99
N GLY A 36 4.78 6.54 -7.06
CA GLY A 36 4.61 7.99 -6.97
C GLY A 36 5.74 8.71 -7.71
N ARG A 37 5.51 9.97 -8.03
CA ARG A 37 6.48 10.83 -8.75
C ARG A 37 7.21 11.82 -7.84
N ARG A 38 6.96 11.76 -6.53
CA ARG A 38 7.46 12.67 -5.50
C ARG A 38 7.71 11.85 -4.24
#